data_AF-A6GG81-F1
#
_entry.id   AF-A6GG81-F1
#
_cell.length_a   1.000
_cell.length_b   1.000
_cell.length_c   1.000
_cell.angle_alpha   90.00
_cell.angle_beta   90.00
_cell.angle_gamma   90.00
#
_symmetry.space_group_name_H-M   'P 1'
#
loop_
_entity.id
_entity.type
_entity.pdbx_description
1 polymer ?
#
loop_
_entity_poly.entity_id
_entity_poly.type
_entity_poly.pdbx_seq_one_letter_code
_entity_poly.pdbx_strand_id
1 'polypeptide(L)'
;RVRKRDPDTEIDLMISTDTLSEGVNFQDADTLINYDLHWNPTRLIQRAGRIDRLGSKHDEIHICGFVPQRELEADLGLLQILQRRIREFVEVFGEDL
;
A
#
# COMPACT_ATOMS: atom_id res chain seq x y z
N ARG A 1 21.23 20.10 13.36
CA ARG A 1 20.66 21.31 12.70
C ARG A 1 19.55 20.83 11.78
N VAL A 2 18.28 20.98 12.15
CA VAL A 2 17.16 20.72 11.23
C VAL A 2 17.07 21.95 10.32
N ARG A 3 17.31 21.79 9.02
CA ARG A 3 17.06 22.87 8.05
C ARG A 3 15.54 23.08 7.99
N LYS A 4 15.10 24.32 8.15
CA LYS A 4 13.69 24.68 7.92
C LYS A 4 13.41 24.45 6.43
N ARG A 5 12.43 23.61 6.11
CA ARG A 5 11.98 23.37 4.75
C ARG A 5 11.28 24.63 4.23
N ASP A 6 11.53 24.96 2.97
CA ASP A 6 10.76 25.98 2.26
C ASP A 6 9.30 25.50 2.10
N PRO A 7 8.29 26.27 2.54
CA PRO A 7 6.88 25.89 2.43
C PRO A 7 6.42 25.60 1.00
N ASP A 8 7.06 26.20 -0.01
CA ASP A 8 6.65 26.09 -1.41
C ASP A 8 7.28 24.87 -2.11
N THR A 9 8.13 24.10 -1.41
CA THR A 9 8.73 22.87 -1.96
C THR A 9 7.74 21.70 -1.89
N GLU A 10 7.29 21.22 -3.05
CA GLU A 10 6.45 20.02 -3.17
C GLU A 10 7.11 18.75 -2.60
N ILE A 11 6.29 17.79 -2.16
CA ILE A 11 6.74 16.52 -1.56
C ILE A 11 6.68 15.43 -2.61
N ASP A 12 7.85 14.93 -3.02
CA ASP A 12 7.92 13.80 -3.97
C ASP A 12 7.93 12.43 -3.27
N LEU A 13 8.42 12.37 -2.02
CA LEU A 13 8.57 11.13 -1.27
C LEU A 13 8.19 11.33 0.19
N MET A 14 7.27 10.48 0.65
CA MET A 14 6.91 10.35 2.06
C MET A 14 7.23 8.94 2.54
N ILE A 15 7.93 8.84 3.67
CA ILE A 15 8.20 7.57 4.35
C ILE A 15 7.49 7.62 5.70
N SER A 16 6.74 6.56 5.99
CA SER A 16 6.04 6.40 7.24
C SER A 16 5.99 4.94 7.67
N THR A 17 5.81 4.73 8.96
CA THR A 17 5.34 3.47 9.53
C THR A 17 3.80 3.41 9.46
N ASP A 18 3.21 2.37 10.07
CA ASP A 18 1.75 2.20 10.16
C ASP A 18 0.98 3.38 10.78
N THR A 19 1.66 4.30 11.46
CA THR A 19 1.04 5.48 12.08
C THR A 19 0.26 6.34 11.09
N LEU A 20 0.67 6.41 9.82
CA LEU A 20 -0.06 7.15 8.77
C LEU A 20 -0.89 6.24 7.85
N SER A 21 -0.95 4.93 8.13
CA SER A 21 -1.78 4.00 7.36
C SER A 21 -3.29 4.13 7.67
N GLU A 22 -3.64 4.87 8.73
CA GLU A 22 -5.01 5.14 9.15
C GLU A 22 -5.29 6.64 9.24
N GLY A 23 -6.50 7.07 8.88
CA GLY A 23 -6.97 8.44 9.11
C GLY A 23 -6.38 9.54 8.21
N VAL A 24 -5.37 9.24 7.40
CA VAL A 24 -4.75 10.20 6.46
C VAL A 24 -5.26 9.99 5.03
N ASN A 25 -5.16 11.01 4.18
CA ASN A 25 -5.53 10.97 2.77
C ASN A 25 -4.30 11.25 1.90
N PHE A 26 -4.04 10.40 0.90
CA PHE A 26 -2.89 10.48 0.00
C PHE A 26 -3.30 10.43 -1.47
N GLN A 27 -4.51 10.87 -1.83
CA GLN A 27 -5.00 10.89 -3.21
C GLN A 27 -4.12 11.68 -4.21
N ASP A 28 -3.27 12.57 -3.72
CA ASP A 28 -2.30 13.28 -4.57
C ASP A 28 -1.10 12.40 -4.97
N ALA A 29 -0.85 11.30 -4.26
CA ALA A 29 0.21 10.35 -4.59
C ALA A 29 -0.28 9.31 -5.62
N ASP A 30 0.58 8.96 -6.57
CA ASP A 30 0.32 7.94 -7.59
C ASP A 30 0.91 6.56 -7.23
N THR A 31 1.86 6.52 -6.27
CA THR A 31 2.67 5.34 -5.99
C THR A 31 2.68 5.00 -4.50
N LEU A 32 2.34 3.76 -4.17
CA LEU A 32 2.47 3.17 -2.83
C LEU A 32 3.49 2.03 -2.86
N ILE A 33 4.58 2.20 -2.09
CA ILE A 33 5.59 1.17 -1.89
C ILE A 33 5.43 0.58 -0.48
N ASN A 34 5.02 -0.68 -0.40
CA ASN A 34 5.01 -1.42 0.85
C ASN A 34 6.41 -1.98 1.12
N TYR A 35 7.15 -1.31 2.00
CA TYR A 35 8.50 -1.75 2.37
C TYR A 35 8.47 -3.15 3.01
N ASP A 36 7.50 -3.38 3.90
CA ASP A 36 7.15 -4.67 4.46
C ASP A 36 5.79 -5.15 3.93
N LEU A 37 5.74 -6.39 3.43
CA LEU A 37 4.47 -7.02 3.10
C LEU A 37 3.78 -7.47 4.38
N HIS A 38 2.72 -6.75 4.74
CA HIS A 38 1.92 -7.06 5.91
C HIS A 38 1.12 -8.36 5.70
N TRP A 39 1.17 -9.29 6.66
CA TRP A 39 0.50 -10.60 6.58
C TRP A 39 -1.03 -10.55 6.55
N ASN A 40 -1.62 -9.49 7.12
CA ASN A 40 -3.06 -9.22 7.03
C ASN A 40 -3.39 -8.46 5.73
N PRO A 41 -4.09 -9.07 4.76
CA PRO A 41 -4.42 -8.46 3.47
C PRO A 41 -5.35 -7.25 3.58
N THR A 42 -6.22 -7.20 4.60
CA THR A 42 -7.08 -6.04 4.84
C THR A 42 -6.26 -4.78 5.08
N ARG A 43 -5.09 -4.91 5.72
CA ARG A 43 -4.17 -3.77 5.91
C ARG A 43 -3.62 -3.27 4.57
N LEU A 44 -3.22 -4.17 3.68
CA LEU A 44 -2.72 -3.80 2.35
C LEU A 44 -3.80 -3.10 1.51
N ILE A 45 -5.04 -3.61 1.53
CA ILE A 45 -6.18 -3.00 0.83
C ILE A 45 -6.50 -1.62 1.41
N GLN A 46 -6.50 -1.49 2.74
CA GLN A 46 -6.74 -0.19 3.38
C GLN A 46 -5.64 0.84 3.06
N ARG A 47 -4.38 0.41 2.92
CA ARG A 47 -3.26 1.26 2.47
C ARG A 47 -3.46 1.69 1.01
N ALA A 48 -3.82 0.75 0.13
CA ALA A 48 -4.11 1.04 -1.28
C ALA A 48 -5.22 2.10 -1.43
N GLY A 49 -6.33 1.95 -0.69
CA GLY A 49 -7.44 2.90 -0.71
C GLY A 49 -7.14 4.32 -0.17
N ARG A 50 -5.89 4.58 0.27
CA ARG A 50 -5.42 5.93 0.61
C ARG A 50 -5.00 6.74 -0.61
N ILE A 51 -4.52 6.05 -1.64
CA ILE A 51 -4.07 6.65 -2.90
C ILE A 51 -5.06 6.37 -4.04
N ASP A 52 -5.71 5.19 -4.02
CA ASP A 52 -6.68 4.78 -5.02
C ASP A 52 -8.12 5.07 -4.56
N ARG A 53 -8.76 6.07 -5.16
CA ARG A 53 -10.16 6.44 -4.90
C ARG A 53 -10.90 6.78 -6.19
N LEU A 54 -12.22 6.59 -6.16
CA LEU A 54 -13.14 7.07 -7.20
C LEU A 54 -12.92 8.56 -7.46
N GLY A 55 -12.57 8.90 -8.71
CA GLY A 55 -12.28 10.27 -9.13
C GLY A 55 -10.83 10.72 -8.91
N SER A 56 -9.90 9.78 -8.72
CA SER A 56 -8.46 10.07 -8.79
C SER A 56 -8.13 10.86 -10.07
N LYS A 57 -7.19 11.81 -9.96
CA LYS A 57 -6.68 12.58 -11.11
C LYS A 57 -5.61 11.83 -11.89
N HIS A 58 -5.10 10.73 -11.32
CA HIS A 58 -4.06 9.92 -11.91
C HIS A 58 -4.68 8.87 -12.82
N ASP A 59 -4.15 8.74 -14.04
CA ASP A 59 -4.60 7.73 -15.01
C ASP A 59 -4.23 6.31 -14.57
N GLU A 60 -3.14 6.17 -13.83
CA GLU A 60 -2.65 4.91 -13.27
C GLU A 60 -2.19 5.11 -11.82
N ILE A 61 -2.40 4.09 -11.00
CA ILE A 61 -1.91 4.01 -9.62
C ILE A 61 -0.98 2.80 -9.50
N HIS A 62 0.23 3.01 -8.99
CA HIS A 62 1.22 1.96 -8.81
C HIS A 62 1.27 1.49 -7.35
N ILE A 63 1.00 0.20 -7.13
CA ILE A 63 1.14 -0.41 -5.80
C ILE A 63 2.17 -1.53 -5.91
N CYS A 64 3.28 -1.39 -5.21
CA CYS A 64 4.34 -2.39 -5.19
C CYS A 64 4.79 -2.70 -3.77
N GLY A 65 5.57 -3.76 -3.63
CA GLY A 65 6.14 -4.15 -2.34
C GLY A 65 7.29 -5.13 -2.50
N PHE A 66 8.07 -5.29 -1.44
CA PHE A 66 9.21 -6.20 -1.42
C PHE A 66 8.80 -7.58 -0.94
N VAL A 67 9.10 -8.59 -1.74
CA VAL A 67 8.90 -9.99 -1.37
C VAL A 67 10.08 -10.45 -0.51
N PRO A 68 9.84 -11.17 0.60
CA PRO A 68 10.91 -11.74 1.39
C PRO A 68 11.80 -12.69 0.57
N GLN A 69 13.04 -12.88 1.02
CA GLN A 69 13.97 -13.84 0.42
C GLN A 69 13.36 -15.25 0.41
N ARG A 70 13.66 -16.04 -0.63
CA ARG A 70 13.04 -17.36 -0.88
C ARG A 70 13.03 -18.31 0.32
N GLU A 71 14.12 -18.37 1.08
CA GLU A 71 14.23 -19.21 2.27
C GLU A 71 13.24 -18.78 3.35
N LEU A 72 13.19 -17.48 3.65
CA LEU A 72 12.25 -16.91 4.61
C LEU A 72 10.80 -17.05 4.14
N GLU A 73 10.53 -16.88 2.84
CA GLU A 73 9.19 -17.11 2.28
C GLU A 73 8.78 -18.59 2.38
N ALA A 74 9.70 -19.53 2.23
CA ALA A 74 9.41 -20.96 2.39
C ALA A 74 9.01 -21.30 3.83
N ASP A 75 9.61 -20.61 4.81
CA ASP A 75 9.30 -20.79 6.23
C ASP A 75 8.00 -20.07 6.64
N LEU A 76 7.74 -18.87 6.11
CA LEU A 76 6.59 -18.04 6.47
C LEU A 76 5.32 -18.37 5.68
N GLY A 77 5.44 -18.75 4.40
CA GLY A 77 4.31 -18.92 3.48
C GLY A 77 3.48 -17.65 3.26
N LEU A 78 4.09 -16.47 3.41
CA LEU A 78 3.39 -15.19 3.48
C LEU A 78 2.67 -14.85 2.18
N LEU A 79 3.31 -15.06 1.03
CA LEU A 79 2.69 -14.85 -0.27
C LEU A 79 1.51 -15.79 -0.49
N GLN A 80 1.62 -17.05 -0.07
CA GLN A 80 0.55 -18.04 -0.24
C GLN A 80 -0.68 -17.63 0.56
N ILE A 81 -0.49 -17.18 1.80
CA ILE A 81 -1.57 -16.64 2.64
C ILE A 81 -2.21 -15.43 1.98
N LEU A 82 -1.41 -14.44 1.56
CA LEU A 82 -1.92 -13.22 0.95
C LEU A 82 -2.70 -13.52 -0.33
N GLN A 83 -2.15 -14.33 -1.22
CA GLN A 83 -2.82 -14.73 -2.45
C GLN A 83 -4.13 -15.47 -2.18
N ARG A 84 -4.15 -16.39 -1.20
CA ARG A 84 -5.37 -17.12 -0.86
C ARG A 84 -6.46 -16.16 -0.37
N ARG A 85 -6.10 -15.26 0.54
CA ARG A 85 -7.07 -14.31 1.12
C ARG A 85 -7.56 -13.26 0.12
N ILE A 86 -6.68 -12.79 -0.77
CA ILE A 86 -7.09 -11.86 -1.84
C ILE A 86 -8.07 -12.55 -2.78
N ARG A 87 -7.83 -13.82 -3.15
CA ARG A 87 -8.79 -14.61 -3.94
C ARG A 87 -10.11 -14.77 -3.21
N GLU A 88 -10.10 -15.15 -1.93
CA GLU A 88 -11.31 -15.24 -1.10
C GLU A 88 -12.07 -13.89 -1.10
N PHE A 89 -11.36 -12.76 -1.05
CA PHE A 89 -11.97 -11.44 -1.10
C PHE A 89 -12.61 -11.15 -2.47
N VAL A 90 -11.89 -11.40 -3.56
CA VAL A 90 -12.41 -11.20 -4.92
C VAL A 90 -13.58 -12.14 -5.22
N GLU A 91 -13.59 -13.37 -4.71
CA GLU A 91 -14.74 -14.27 -4.89
C GLU A 91 -15.99 -13.79 -4.16
N VAL A 92 -15.83 -13.14 -3.00
CA VAL A 92 -16.95 -12.64 -2.19
C VAL A 92 -17.46 -11.27 -2.68
N PHE A 93 -16.58 -10.42 -3.21
CA PHE A 93 -16.88 -9.02 -3.53
C PHE A 93 -16.74 -8.67 -5.02
N GLY A 94 -16.22 -9.58 -5.85
CA GLY A 94 -15.83 -9.33 -7.24
C GLY A 94 -16.96 -9.23 -8.26
N GLU A 95 -18.23 -9.26 -7.83
CA GLU A 95 -19.33 -8.81 -8.71
C GLU A 95 -19.46 -7.28 -8.74
N ASP A 96 -18.86 -6.56 -7.78
CA ASP A 96 -19.04 -5.11 -7.58
C ASP A 96 -17.76 -4.26 -7.76
N LEU A 97 -16.68 -4.81 -8.34
CA LEU A 97 -15.45 -4.09 -8.72
C LEU A 97 -15.15 -4.20 -10.22
#